data_AF-A0A6J7HR48-F1
#
_entry.id   AF-A0A6J7HR48-F1
#
_cell.length_a   1.000
_cell.length_b   1.000
_cell.length_c   1.000
_cell.angle_alpha   90.00
_cell.angle_beta   90.00
_cell.angle_gamma   90.00
#
_symmetry.space_group_name_H-M   'P 1'
#
loop_
_entity.id
_entity.type
_entity.pdbx_description
1 polymer ?
#
loop_
_entity_poly.entity_id
_entity_poly.type
_entity_poly.pdbx_seq_one_letter_code
_entity_poly.pdbx_strand_id
1 'polypeptide(L)'
;MLSEVKGTVTSVTEVSRNGFEAFAVKVALNDGGTATGYVHKATGVVFDWDVVGAPAAQSTSNGSAAKAPAAPATTSKKDDDDDHKENEHKSSEAKRPSSSHDDDDD
;
A
#
# COMPACT_ATOMS: atom_id res chain seq x y z
N MET A 1 17.05 -17.20 22.74
CA MET A 1 18.00 -16.53 21.84
C MET A 1 17.19 -15.84 20.76
N LEU A 2 17.41 -14.55 20.51
CA LEU A 2 16.86 -13.88 19.34
C LEU A 2 17.72 -14.32 18.14
N SER A 3 17.10 -14.91 17.13
CA SER A 3 17.80 -15.27 15.90
C SER A 3 17.97 -14.02 15.03
N GLU A 4 19.18 -13.79 14.54
CA GLU A 4 19.43 -12.78 13.53
C GLU A 4 18.79 -13.20 12.20
N VAL A 5 17.94 -12.35 11.64
CA VAL A 5 17.33 -12.56 10.32
C VAL A 5 18.16 -11.82 9.28
N LYS A 6 18.60 -12.54 8.25
CA LYS A 6 19.42 -12.01 7.15
C LYS A 6 18.58 -11.89 5.88
N GLY A 7 18.92 -10.92 5.05
CA GLY A 7 18.29 -10.72 3.75
C GLY A 7 19.08 -9.79 2.84
N THR A 8 18.59 -9.63 1.62
CA THR A 8 19.19 -8.78 0.57
C THR A 8 18.25 -7.61 0.28
N VAL A 9 18.79 -6.39 0.24
CA VAL A 9 18.02 -5.22 -0.19
C VAL A 9 17.67 -5.37 -1.66
N THR A 10 16.38 -5.30 -1.99
CA THR A 10 15.86 -5.47 -3.35
C THR A 10 15.33 -4.18 -3.94
N SER A 11 14.91 -3.22 -3.11
CA SER A 11 14.46 -1.91 -3.58
C SER A 11 14.64 -0.85 -2.51
N VAL A 12 14.91 0.38 -2.96
CA VAL A 12 14.85 1.59 -2.15
C VAL A 12 14.02 2.60 -2.93
N THR A 13 12.95 3.12 -2.34
CA THR A 13 12.07 4.09 -3.01
C THR A 13 11.68 5.20 -2.05
N GLU A 14 11.63 6.43 -2.53
CA GLU A 14 11.15 7.56 -1.74
C GLU A 14 9.63 7.50 -1.60
N VAL A 15 9.13 7.69 -0.39
CA VAL A 15 7.71 7.64 -0.04
C VAL A 15 7.38 8.69 1.02
N SER A 16 6.09 9.03 1.15
CA SER A 16 5.57 9.68 2.35
C SER A 16 4.82 8.65 3.20
N ARG A 17 5.22 8.50 4.47
CA ARG A 17 4.65 7.50 5.40
C ARG A 17 4.40 8.19 6.74
N ASN A 18 3.17 8.13 7.23
CA ASN A 18 2.75 8.76 8.49
C ASN A 18 3.11 10.26 8.58
N GLY A 19 3.11 10.98 7.45
CA GLY A 19 3.44 12.41 7.39
C GLY A 19 4.93 12.73 7.31
N PHE A 20 5.82 11.72 7.26
CA PHE A 20 7.25 11.91 7.08
C PHE A 20 7.70 11.56 5.66
N GLU A 21 8.64 12.34 5.13
CA GLU A 21 9.41 11.92 3.96
C GLU A 21 10.37 10.80 4.36
N ALA A 22 10.27 9.66 3.68
CA ALA A 22 10.99 8.45 4.04
C ALA A 22 11.52 7.70 2.82
N PHE A 23 12.48 6.81 3.06
CA PHE A 23 12.80 5.73 2.14
C PHE A 23 12.07 4.45 2.58
N ALA A 24 11.34 3.81 1.67
CA ALA A 24 10.89 2.45 1.83
C ALA A 24 11.97 1.50 1.30
N VAL A 25 12.62 0.78 2.20
CA VAL A 25 13.69 -0.18 1.89
C VAL A 25 13.11 -1.59 1.94
N LYS A 26 12.95 -2.23 0.78
CA LYS A 26 12.51 -3.63 0.69
C LYS A 26 13.71 -4.55 0.79
N VAL A 27 13.58 -5.57 1.63
CA VAL A 27 14.57 -6.61 1.88
C VAL A 27 13.91 -7.96 1.65
N ALA A 28 14.43 -8.73 0.70
CA ALA A 28 14.08 -10.14 0.56
C ALA A 28 14.82 -10.93 1.64
N LEU A 29 14.07 -11.58 2.52
CA LEU A 29 14.61 -12.36 3.62
C LEU A 29 14.96 -13.77 3.15
N ASN A 30 15.98 -14.39 3.76
CA ASN A 30 16.46 -15.72 3.36
C ASN A 30 15.46 -16.84 3.63
N ASP A 31 14.45 -16.59 4.47
CA ASP A 31 13.35 -17.50 4.78
C ASP A 31 12.20 -17.43 3.77
N GLY A 32 12.35 -16.63 2.71
CA GLY A 32 11.32 -16.40 1.68
C GLY A 32 10.36 -15.26 2.00
N GLY A 33 10.50 -14.63 3.18
CA GLY A 33 9.73 -13.44 3.54
C GLY A 33 10.24 -12.16 2.88
N THR A 34 9.49 -11.09 3.07
CA THR A 34 9.89 -9.74 2.67
C THR A 34 9.71 -8.79 3.84
N ALA A 35 10.76 -8.05 4.17
CA ALA A 35 10.69 -6.92 5.09
C ALA A 35 10.69 -5.60 4.31
N THR A 36 9.95 -4.61 4.78
CA THR A 36 10.03 -3.22 4.33
C THR A 36 10.33 -2.35 5.54
N GLY A 37 11.52 -1.75 5.59
CA GLY A 37 11.86 -0.76 6.61
C GLY A 37 11.58 0.65 6.09
N TYR A 38 10.98 1.52 6.90
CA TYR A 38 10.78 2.92 6.57
C TYR A 38 11.79 3.78 7.32
N VAL A 39 12.66 4.45 6.57
CA VAL A 39 13.76 5.26 7.10
C VAL A 39 13.43 6.74 6.91
N HIS A 40 13.38 7.51 7.98
CA HIS A 40 13.10 8.95 7.90
C HIS A 40 14.25 9.67 7.18
N LYS A 41 13.99 10.37 6.07
CA LYS A 41 15.04 10.94 5.20
C LYS A 41 15.97 11.91 5.93
N ALA A 42 15.42 12.72 6.84
CA ALA A 42 16.20 13.74 7.52
C ALA A 42 17.15 13.17 8.59
N THR A 43 16.81 12.03 9.19
CA THR A 43 17.55 11.51 10.36
C THR A 43 18.26 10.18 10.11
N GLY A 44 17.89 9.46 9.05
CA GLY A 44 18.40 8.11 8.78
C GLY A 44 17.90 7.04 9.75
N VAL A 45 16.95 7.37 10.63
CA VAL A 45 16.39 6.44 11.62
C VAL A 45 15.25 5.63 11.00
N VAL A 46 15.28 4.32 11.21
CA VAL A 46 14.13 3.44 10.93
C VAL A 46 13.06 3.70 11.98
N PHE A 47 11.87 4.10 11.56
CA PHE A 47 10.76 4.41 12.48
C PHE A 47 9.58 3.44 12.38
N ASP A 48 9.53 2.64 11.32
CA ASP A 48 8.48 1.64 11.09
C ASP A 48 9.05 0.46 10.28
N TRP A 49 8.45 -0.72 10.45
CA TRP A 49 8.80 -1.92 9.69
C TRP A 49 7.57 -2.79 9.42
N ASP A 50 7.43 -3.23 8.17
CA ASP A 50 6.42 -4.20 7.76
C ASP A 50 7.13 -5.50 7.34
N VAL A 51 6.74 -6.65 7.90
CA VAL A 51 7.17 -7.97 7.39
C VAL A 51 5.98 -8.78 6.91
N VAL A 52 6.09 -9.23 5.67
CA VAL A 52 5.07 -10.05 4.99
C VAL A 52 5.72 -11.37 4.58
N GLY A 53 5.02 -12.47 4.85
CA GLY A 53 5.51 -13.82 4.53
C GLY A 53 6.54 -14.36 5.51
N ALA A 54 6.25 -14.29 6.82
CA ALA A 54 7.11 -14.87 7.85
C ALA A 54 7.39 -16.37 7.57
N PRO A 55 8.58 -16.89 7.95
CA PRO A 55 8.81 -18.32 7.94
C PRO A 55 7.70 -18.99 8.74
N ALA A 56 7.13 -20.07 8.20
CA ALA A 56 6.39 -21.00 9.03
C ALA A 56 7.26 -21.28 10.25
N ALA A 57 6.75 -20.99 11.46
CA ALA A 57 7.49 -21.22 12.69
C ALA A 57 8.10 -22.62 12.60
N GLN A 58 9.44 -22.72 12.63
CA GLN A 58 10.06 -24.04 12.72
C GLN A 58 9.54 -24.63 14.02
N SER A 59 8.59 -25.56 13.91
CA SER A 59 8.09 -26.36 15.02
C SER A 59 9.30 -26.98 15.69
N THR A 60 9.77 -26.35 16.76
CA THR A 60 10.52 -27.05 17.79
C THR A 60 9.47 -27.92 18.45
N SER A 61 9.31 -29.14 17.92
CA SER A 61 8.45 -30.16 18.47
C SER A 61 9.01 -30.57 19.83
N ASN A 62 8.74 -29.78 20.86
CA ASN A 62 8.85 -30.18 22.26
C ASN A 62 7.67 -29.52 23.02
N GLY A 63 6.50 -30.17 22.91
CA GLY A 63 5.46 -30.22 23.93
C GLY A 63 4.80 -28.90 24.38
N SER A 64 3.74 -28.49 23.69
CA SER A 64 2.44 -28.03 24.24
C SER A 64 1.78 -27.05 23.27
N ALA A 65 0.54 -27.38 22.88
CA ALA A 65 -0.24 -26.65 21.89
C ALA A 65 -0.45 -25.18 22.30
N ALA A 66 0.16 -24.26 21.55
CA ALA A 66 -0.21 -22.85 21.56
C ALA A 66 -1.10 -22.57 20.35
N LYS A 67 -2.37 -22.27 20.65
CA LYS A 67 -3.45 -21.92 19.74
C LYS A 67 -3.06 -20.76 18.81
N ALA A 68 -3.11 -20.97 17.50
CA ALA A 68 -2.88 -19.94 16.49
C ALA A 68 -3.90 -18.77 16.64
N PRO A 69 -3.48 -17.50 16.45
CA PRO A 69 -4.44 -16.40 16.35
C PRO A 69 -5.28 -16.55 15.08
N ALA A 70 -6.59 -16.39 15.23
CA ALA A 70 -7.58 -16.54 14.19
C ALA A 70 -7.38 -15.52 13.06
N ALA A 71 -7.42 -15.98 11.82
CA ALA A 71 -7.51 -15.11 10.65
C ALA A 71 -8.79 -14.25 10.72
N PRO A 72 -8.75 -12.96 10.32
CA PRO A 72 -9.97 -12.19 10.17
C PRO A 72 -10.83 -12.81 9.06
N ALA A 73 -12.05 -13.19 9.42
CA ALA A 73 -13.06 -13.69 8.50
C ALA A 73 -13.61 -12.52 7.66
N THR A 74 -13.24 -12.45 6.39
CA THR A 74 -14.04 -11.72 5.40
C THR A 74 -14.88 -12.73 4.66
N THR A 75 -16.15 -12.78 5.02
CA THR A 75 -17.19 -13.62 4.42
C THR A 75 -17.26 -13.40 2.92
N SER A 76 -17.14 -14.48 2.16
CA SER A 76 -17.56 -14.56 0.76
C SER A 76 -19.05 -14.21 0.64
N LYS A 77 -19.41 -13.32 -0.28
CA LYS A 77 -20.73 -13.36 -0.92
C LYS A 77 -20.51 -13.60 -2.40
N LYS A 78 -21.18 -14.65 -2.86
CA LYS A 78 -21.26 -15.15 -4.23
C LYS A 78 -22.09 -14.22 -5.11
N ASP A 79 -21.77 -14.26 -6.39
CA ASP A 79 -22.63 -14.18 -7.58
C ASP A 79 -23.95 -13.40 -7.48
N ASP A 80 -24.10 -12.37 -8.31
CA ASP A 80 -25.31 -12.23 -9.12
C ASP A 80 -25.01 -11.43 -10.40
N ASP A 81 -25.54 -11.99 -11.48
CA ASP A 81 -25.55 -11.56 -12.88
C ASP A 81 -26.76 -10.62 -13.03
N ASP A 82 -26.59 -9.40 -13.54
CA ASP A 82 -27.73 -8.61 -14.00
C ASP A 82 -27.30 -7.55 -15.03
N ASP A 83 -27.47 -7.92 -16.30
CA ASP A 83 -27.76 -7.02 -17.41
C ASP A 83 -28.87 -6.05 -17.01
N HIS A 84 -28.72 -4.73 -17.24
CA HIS A 84 -29.82 -3.88 -17.72
C HIS A 84 -29.35 -2.48 -18.16
N LYS A 85 -29.41 -2.32 -19.49
CA LYS A 85 -29.67 -1.14 -20.34
C LYS A 85 -30.06 0.21 -19.72
N GLU A 86 -29.48 1.23 -20.38
CA GLU A 86 -30.08 2.49 -20.87
C GLU A 86 -30.58 3.51 -19.84
N ASN A 87 -29.96 4.70 -19.84
CA ASN A 87 -30.72 5.91 -20.19
C ASN A 87 -29.84 7.04 -20.69
N GLU A 88 -30.06 7.43 -21.95
CA GLU A 88 -29.66 8.73 -22.49
C GLU A 88 -30.37 9.83 -21.68
N HIS A 89 -29.69 10.92 -21.34
CA HIS A 89 -30.36 12.23 -21.30
C HIS A 89 -29.41 13.35 -21.72
N LYS A 90 -29.76 13.89 -22.89
CA LYS A 90 -29.29 15.12 -23.52
C LYS A 90 -29.49 16.36 -22.65
N SER A 91 -28.78 17.41 -23.11
CA SER A 91 -29.13 18.83 -23.08
C SER A 91 -28.47 19.61 -21.92
N SER A 92 -27.90 20.80 -22.12
CA SER A 92 -28.17 21.78 -23.16
C SER A 92 -27.01 22.75 -23.37
N GLU A 93 -26.84 23.11 -24.63
CA GLU A 93 -26.17 24.30 -25.16
C GLU A 93 -26.59 25.57 -24.41
N ALA A 94 -25.61 26.29 -23.84
CA ALA A 94 -25.79 27.66 -23.37
C ALA A 94 -24.66 28.55 -23.89
N LYS A 95 -24.88 29.02 -25.12
CA LYS A 95 -24.56 30.35 -25.69
C LYS A 95 -23.32 31.10 -25.15
N ARG A 96 -22.40 31.33 -26.09
CA ARG A 96 -21.53 32.52 -26.12
C ARG A 96 -22.32 33.81 -25.85
N PRO A 97 -21.70 34.78 -25.17
CA PRO A 97 -21.68 36.12 -25.74
C PRO A 97 -20.25 36.57 -26.07
N SER A 98 -20.13 37.07 -27.29
CA SER A 98 -19.10 37.98 -27.76
C SER A 98 -19.09 39.29 -26.95
N SER A 99 -17.91 39.75 -26.54
CA SER A 99 -17.65 41.18 -26.38
C SER A 99 -16.22 41.51 -26.81
N SER A 100 -16.12 42.09 -28.00
CA SER A 100 -15.11 43.06 -28.42
C SER A 100 -15.10 44.27 -27.46
N HIS A 101 -13.94 44.86 -27.16
CA HIS A 101 -13.56 46.26 -27.47
C HIS A 101 -12.32 46.70 -26.67
N ASP A 102 -11.27 47.07 -27.41
CA ASP A 102 -10.36 48.23 -27.30
C ASP A 102 -9.70 48.74 -25.99
N ASP A 103 -8.42 49.09 -26.21
CA ASP A 103 -7.60 50.19 -25.67
C ASP A 103 -6.81 50.09 -24.34
N ASP A 104 -5.61 50.70 -24.44
CA ASP A 104 -4.66 51.22 -23.45
C ASP A 104 -3.32 50.48 -23.15
N ASP A 105 -2.28 51.02 -23.82
CA ASP A 105 -0.99 51.55 -23.32
C ASP A 105 0.06 50.63 -22.63
N ASP A 106 1.17 50.34 -23.35
CA ASP A 106 2.57 50.70 -23.02
C ASP A 106 3.52 50.46 -24.23
#